data_AF-A0A947QZ29-F1
#
_entry.id   AF-A0A947QZ29-F1
#
_cell.length_a   1.000
_cell.length_b   1.000
_cell.length_c   1.000
_cell.angle_alpha   90.00
_cell.angle_beta   90.00
_cell.angle_gamma   90.00
#
_symmetry.space_group_name_H-M   'P 1'
#
loop_
_entity.id
_entity.type
_entity.pdbx_description
1 polymer ?
#
loop_
_entity_poly.entity_id
_entity_poly.type
_entity_poly.pdbx_seq_one_letter_code
_entity_poly.pdbx_strand_id
1 'polypeptide(L)'
;MWHLLRTKQHLNLYKPAVLFFLTIYIVPILPTASGSSMPPPHNMQNVQKDNHKKPMGQLTPKNAPTTTPKIPDIAIAYAGKIPYRFGGESTKKGMDCSAFSKMVFEQAGITLPRTARKQAEVGRRIPTNDLLAGDLVFFDISMRRKGVDHVGIMISKTEMIHCVSKKGVIVTPLTNWPYAPKVGRRIMTTTR
;
A
#
# COMPACT_ATOMS: atom_id res chain seq x y z
N MET A 1 35.12 -40.78 -28.93
CA MET A 1 36.54 -40.50 -29.24
C MET A 1 36.53 -39.43 -30.33
N TRP A 2 37.31 -38.36 -30.14
CA TRP A 2 37.44 -37.16 -31.01
C TRP A 2 36.26 -36.18 -31.04
N HIS A 3 36.43 -34.87 -31.16
CA HIS A 3 37.36 -33.90 -30.57
C HIS A 3 36.66 -32.53 -30.76
N LEU A 4 36.80 -31.65 -29.77
CA LEU A 4 36.49 -30.21 -29.78
C LEU A 4 36.62 -29.53 -31.15
N LEU A 5 35.82 -28.50 -31.42
CA LEU A 5 36.36 -27.19 -31.80
C LEU A 5 35.39 -26.05 -31.42
N ARG A 6 35.86 -25.29 -30.43
CA ARG A 6 35.38 -23.99 -29.97
C ARG A 6 36.03 -22.94 -30.89
N THR A 7 35.27 -22.11 -31.58
CA THR A 7 35.80 -20.89 -32.22
C THR A 7 35.00 -19.69 -31.72
N LYS A 8 35.68 -18.89 -30.90
CA LYS A 8 35.33 -17.49 -30.65
C LYS A 8 35.56 -16.71 -31.94
N GLN A 9 34.61 -15.88 -32.34
CA GLN A 9 34.92 -14.70 -33.15
C GLN A 9 34.25 -13.47 -32.53
N HIS A 10 35.13 -12.55 -32.10
CA HIS A 10 34.84 -11.17 -31.76
C HIS A 10 34.48 -10.41 -33.04
N LEU A 11 33.38 -9.65 -33.04
CA LEU A 11 33.21 -8.54 -33.97
C LEU A 11 32.63 -7.31 -33.26
N ASN A 12 33.31 -6.21 -33.55
CA ASN A 12 33.17 -4.82 -33.14
C ASN A 12 31.75 -4.25 -33.32
N LEU A 13 31.24 -3.50 -32.35
CA LEU A 13 31.40 -2.04 -32.19
C LEU A 13 30.57 -1.23 -33.21
N TYR A 14 29.32 -0.92 -32.87
CA TYR A 14 28.62 0.24 -33.40
C TYR A 14 27.55 0.73 -32.40
N LYS A 15 27.82 1.84 -31.71
CA LYS A 15 26.83 2.61 -30.94
C LYS A 15 26.57 3.91 -31.69
N PRO A 16 25.41 4.13 -32.33
CA PRO A 16 25.03 5.46 -32.74
C PRO A 16 24.52 6.23 -31.52
N ALA A 17 25.33 7.19 -31.08
CA ALA A 17 24.93 8.25 -30.16
C ALA A 17 23.84 9.08 -30.84
N VAL A 18 22.59 8.95 -30.37
CA VAL A 18 21.50 9.83 -30.79
C VAL A 18 21.46 11.00 -29.82
N LEU A 19 21.82 12.15 -30.37
CA LEU A 19 21.85 13.47 -29.74
C LEU A 19 20.47 13.84 -29.17
N PHE A 20 20.44 14.21 -27.89
CA PHE A 20 19.28 14.83 -27.23
C PHE A 20 19.15 16.28 -27.70
N PHE A 21 18.12 16.59 -28.49
CA PHE A 21 17.68 17.97 -28.69
C PHE A 21 16.71 18.35 -27.57
N LEU A 22 17.22 19.00 -26.52
CA LEU A 22 16.41 19.58 -25.46
C LEU A 22 15.85 20.92 -25.96
N THR A 23 14.66 20.91 -26.56
CA THR A 23 13.94 22.16 -26.88
C THR A 23 13.36 22.74 -25.60
N ILE A 24 14.01 23.78 -25.08
CA ILE A 24 13.51 24.57 -23.95
C ILE A 24 12.34 25.42 -24.48
N TYR A 25 11.10 25.01 -24.19
CA TYR A 25 9.94 25.87 -24.35
C TYR A 25 9.87 26.82 -23.15
N ILE A 26 10.24 28.09 -23.36
CA ILE A 26 9.99 29.17 -22.41
C ILE A 26 8.51 29.52 -22.51
N VAL A 27 7.73 29.16 -21.50
CA VAL A 27 6.35 29.62 -21.33
C VAL A 27 6.39 31.00 -20.67
N PRO A 28 5.77 32.04 -21.24
CA PRO A 28 5.70 33.35 -20.58
C PRO A 28 4.82 33.28 -19.33
N ILE A 29 5.39 33.69 -18.20
CA ILE A 29 4.71 33.83 -16.90
C ILE A 29 3.87 35.10 -16.96
N LEU A 30 2.54 34.98 -16.93
CA LEU A 30 1.63 36.09 -16.68
C LEU A 30 1.58 36.40 -15.17
N PRO A 31 1.70 37.67 -14.74
CA PRO A 31 1.45 38.06 -13.36
C PRO A 31 -0.05 38.18 -13.12
N THR A 32 -0.65 37.22 -12.42
CA THR A 32 -1.99 37.40 -11.85
C THR A 32 -1.87 38.02 -10.46
N ALA A 33 -1.89 39.34 -10.41
CA ALA A 33 -2.26 40.08 -9.22
C ALA A 33 -3.79 40.03 -9.08
N SER A 34 -4.29 39.44 -8.00
CA SER A 34 -5.57 39.87 -7.43
C SER A 34 -5.60 39.50 -5.95
N GLY A 35 -5.49 40.53 -5.12
CA GLY A 35 -5.67 40.43 -3.69
C GLY A 35 -7.14 40.46 -3.31
N SER A 36 -7.47 39.74 -2.25
CA SER A 36 -8.63 40.04 -1.41
C SER A 36 -8.34 39.60 0.02
N SER A 37 -8.00 40.63 0.82
CA SER A 37 -8.21 40.82 2.26
C SER A 37 -8.56 39.59 3.12
N MET A 38 -7.64 39.23 4.01
CA MET A 38 -7.92 38.48 5.24
C MET A 38 -8.69 39.37 6.24
N PRO A 39 -9.68 38.84 6.98
CA PRO A 39 -10.26 39.54 8.12
C PRO A 39 -9.32 39.51 9.35
N PRO A 40 -9.37 40.55 10.22
CA PRO A 40 -8.45 40.73 11.34
C PRO A 40 -8.75 39.80 12.53
N PRO A 41 -7.76 39.57 13.42
CA PRO A 41 -7.95 38.77 14.62
C PRO A 41 -8.72 39.57 15.68
N HIS A 42 -9.78 38.97 16.24
CA HIS A 42 -10.41 39.49 17.45
C HIS A 42 -9.58 39.10 18.67
N ASN A 43 -8.94 40.10 19.28
CA ASN A 43 -8.41 40.05 20.63
C ASN A 43 -9.31 40.89 21.54
N MET A 44 -9.81 40.29 22.62
CA MET A 44 -10.12 41.02 23.85
C MET A 44 -9.75 40.15 25.05
N GLN A 45 -8.80 40.66 25.83
CA GLN A 45 -8.49 40.29 27.20
C GLN A 45 -9.55 40.86 28.14
N ASN A 46 -9.98 40.11 29.16
CA ASN A 46 -9.91 40.50 30.59
C ASN A 46 -10.58 39.42 31.47
N VAL A 47 -9.88 38.89 32.50
CA VAL A 47 -10.06 39.22 33.95
C VAL A 47 -11.39 38.64 34.46
N GLN A 48 -11.45 37.69 35.42
CA GLN A 48 -11.05 37.85 36.83
C GLN A 48 -11.20 36.51 37.59
N LYS A 49 -10.28 36.33 38.56
CA LYS A 49 -10.21 35.42 39.73
C LYS A 49 -11.49 34.72 40.23
N ASP A 50 -11.34 33.42 40.52
CA ASP A 50 -11.92 32.75 41.69
C ASP A 50 -11.10 31.50 42.11
N ASN A 51 -10.33 31.68 43.18
CA ASN A 51 -9.76 30.60 44.01
C ASN A 51 -10.90 29.88 44.74
N HIS A 52 -11.06 28.56 44.64
CA HIS A 52 -11.63 27.72 45.71
C HIS A 52 -11.24 26.23 45.60
N LYS A 53 -10.58 25.74 46.68
CA LYS A 53 -10.46 24.36 47.23
C LYS A 53 -9.73 23.21 46.47
N LYS A 54 -8.70 22.70 47.17
CA LYS A 54 -7.85 21.48 47.02
C LYS A 54 -8.60 20.17 47.42
N PRO A 55 -8.00 18.95 47.46
CA PRO A 55 -7.35 18.05 46.47
C PRO A 55 -8.10 16.69 46.27
N MET A 56 -7.78 15.92 45.22
CA MET A 56 -7.64 14.44 45.30
C MET A 56 -6.96 13.93 44.01
N GLY A 57 -6.01 13.01 44.14
CA GLY A 57 -5.12 12.58 43.07
C GLY A 57 -5.80 11.92 41.87
N GLN A 58 -5.22 12.15 40.70
CA GLN A 58 -5.46 11.34 39.51
C GLN A 58 -4.11 10.82 39.04
N LEU A 59 -3.86 9.53 39.30
CA LEU A 59 -2.82 8.77 38.64
C LEU A 59 -3.17 8.72 37.14
N THR A 60 -2.74 9.70 36.37
CA THR A 60 -2.78 9.59 34.91
C THR A 60 -1.61 8.71 34.48
N PRO A 61 -1.82 7.57 33.81
CA PRO A 61 -0.73 6.94 33.08
C PRO A 61 -0.40 7.84 31.88
N LYS A 62 0.62 8.69 32.09
CA LYS A 62 1.41 9.35 31.07
C LYS A 62 2.10 8.24 30.27
N ASN A 63 1.85 8.20 28.96
CA ASN A 63 2.47 7.33 27.94
C ASN A 63 1.87 5.92 27.77
N ALA A 64 0.67 5.82 27.17
CA ALA A 64 0.40 4.67 26.31
C ALA A 64 1.05 4.95 24.94
N PRO A 65 1.86 4.04 24.38
CA PRO A 65 2.40 4.23 23.04
C PRO A 65 1.25 4.15 22.03
N THR A 66 0.90 5.27 21.39
CA THR A 66 0.03 5.33 20.21
C THR A 66 0.76 4.78 18.98
N THR A 67 1.28 3.55 19.07
CA THR A 67 1.82 2.83 17.92
C THR A 67 0.65 2.32 17.10
N THR A 68 0.34 2.98 15.98
CA THR A 68 -0.56 2.44 14.97
C THR A 68 -0.12 1.00 14.65
N PRO A 69 -1.02 -0.01 14.77
CA PRO A 69 -0.66 -1.39 14.50
C PRO A 69 -0.13 -1.52 13.07
N LYS A 70 0.93 -2.33 12.87
CA LYS A 70 1.49 -2.51 11.53
C LYS A 70 0.50 -3.34 10.69
N ILE A 71 0.46 -3.06 9.39
CA ILE A 71 -0.42 -3.75 8.43
C ILE A 71 -0.38 -5.30 8.57
N PRO A 72 0.79 -5.96 8.68
CA PRO A 72 0.84 -7.41 8.87
C PRO A 72 0.13 -7.88 10.15
N ASP A 73 0.29 -7.16 11.26
CA ASP A 73 -0.29 -7.54 12.56
C ASP A 73 -1.82 -7.49 12.49
N ILE A 74 -2.36 -6.44 11.87
CA ILE A 74 -3.80 -6.30 11.61
C ILE A 74 -4.30 -7.47 10.76
N ALA A 75 -3.60 -7.77 9.66
CA ALA A 75 -4.02 -8.81 8.74
C ALA A 75 -4.03 -10.20 9.39
N ILE A 76 -2.94 -10.55 10.10
CA ILE A 76 -2.76 -11.85 10.76
C ILE A 76 -3.86 -12.11 11.78
N ALA A 77 -4.36 -11.08 12.47
CA ALA A 77 -5.45 -11.20 13.43
C ALA A 77 -6.74 -11.80 12.83
N TYR A 78 -6.91 -11.81 11.50
CA TYR A 78 -8.06 -12.35 10.79
C TYR A 78 -7.85 -13.74 10.17
N ALA A 79 -6.64 -14.31 10.25
CA ALA A 79 -6.35 -15.64 9.73
C ALA A 79 -7.32 -16.69 10.30
N GLY A 80 -7.96 -17.46 9.42
CA GLY A 80 -8.91 -18.52 9.77
C GLY A 80 -10.29 -18.04 10.24
N LYS A 81 -10.55 -16.73 10.35
CA LYS A 81 -11.79 -16.21 10.96
C LYS A 81 -12.86 -15.78 9.96
N ILE A 82 -12.47 -15.41 8.74
CA ILE A 82 -13.40 -14.83 7.76
C ILE A 82 -13.53 -15.76 6.55
N PRO A 83 -14.76 -16.23 6.22
CA PRO A 83 -14.98 -17.05 5.04
C PRO A 83 -14.88 -16.22 3.76
N TYR A 84 -14.56 -16.87 2.65
CA TYR A 84 -14.56 -16.21 1.35
C TYR A 84 -15.98 -16.02 0.84
N ARG A 85 -16.26 -14.85 0.27
CA ARG A 85 -17.46 -14.58 -0.52
C ARG A 85 -17.13 -13.59 -1.62
N PHE A 86 -17.32 -13.99 -2.88
CA PHE A 86 -17.07 -13.12 -4.03
C PHE A 86 -17.92 -11.84 -3.94
N GLY A 87 -17.29 -10.67 -4.09
CA GLY A 87 -17.96 -9.39 -3.93
C GLY A 87 -18.32 -9.04 -2.48
N GLY A 88 -18.08 -9.93 -1.51
CA GLY A 88 -18.42 -9.71 -0.12
C GLY A 88 -17.51 -8.70 0.57
N GLU A 89 -18.07 -7.98 1.54
CA GLU A 89 -17.37 -6.96 2.35
C GLU A 89 -17.57 -7.13 3.86
N SER A 90 -18.11 -8.27 4.30
CA SER A 90 -18.48 -8.48 5.69
C SER A 90 -17.56 -9.49 6.34
N THR A 91 -17.06 -9.19 7.53
CA THR A 91 -16.32 -10.15 8.36
C THR A 91 -17.18 -11.34 8.79
N LYS A 92 -18.50 -11.13 8.98
CA LYS A 92 -19.45 -12.19 9.37
C LYS A 92 -19.97 -13.01 8.19
N LYS A 93 -20.40 -12.35 7.11
CA LYS A 93 -20.99 -13.02 5.93
C LYS A 93 -19.93 -13.45 4.90
N GLY A 94 -18.67 -13.10 5.12
CA GLY A 94 -17.56 -13.36 4.22
C GLY A 94 -17.25 -12.22 3.27
N MET A 95 -16.00 -12.24 2.81
CA MET A 95 -15.40 -11.20 1.97
C MET A 95 -14.52 -11.78 0.86
N ASP A 96 -14.18 -10.96 -0.14
CA ASP A 96 -13.18 -11.31 -1.15
C ASP A 96 -11.80 -10.74 -0.83
N CYS A 97 -10.81 -11.08 -1.66
CA CYS A 97 -9.42 -10.70 -1.48
C CYS A 97 -9.23 -9.18 -1.39
N SER A 98 -9.91 -8.41 -2.23
CA SER A 98 -9.79 -6.95 -2.28
C SER A 98 -10.57 -6.23 -1.19
N ALA A 99 -11.69 -6.78 -0.75
CA ALA A 99 -12.38 -6.31 0.44
C ALA A 99 -11.55 -6.55 1.70
N PHE A 100 -10.88 -7.71 1.80
CA PHE A 100 -9.99 -8.02 2.90
C PHE A 100 -8.81 -7.05 2.98
N SER A 101 -8.08 -6.84 1.87
CA SER A 101 -6.99 -5.86 1.85
C SER A 101 -7.46 -4.46 2.19
N LYS A 102 -8.60 -4.02 1.62
CA LYS A 102 -9.19 -2.72 1.94
C LYS A 102 -9.48 -2.58 3.43
N MET A 103 -10.13 -3.55 4.05
CA MET A 103 -10.45 -3.53 5.48
C MET A 103 -9.19 -3.42 6.35
N VAL A 104 -8.15 -4.19 6.04
CA VAL A 104 -6.88 -4.15 6.79
C VAL A 104 -6.23 -2.76 6.72
N PHE A 105 -6.15 -2.19 5.51
CA PHE A 105 -5.56 -0.87 5.32
C PHE A 105 -6.43 0.24 5.93
N GLU A 106 -7.76 0.11 5.91
CA GLU A 106 -8.67 1.07 6.56
C GLU A 106 -8.48 1.11 8.07
N GLN A 107 -8.20 -0.03 8.72
CA GLN A 107 -7.87 -0.06 10.16
C GLN A 107 -6.53 0.60 10.47
N ALA A 108 -5.63 0.70 9.49
CA ALA A 108 -4.41 1.49 9.57
C ALA A 108 -4.59 2.95 9.08
N GLY A 109 -5.83 3.39 8.85
CA GLY A 109 -6.16 4.76 8.42
C GLY A 109 -5.94 5.04 6.93
N ILE A 110 -5.81 4.01 6.09
CA ILE A 110 -5.59 4.14 4.65
C ILE A 110 -6.78 3.59 3.87
N THR A 111 -7.43 4.42 3.07
CA THR A 111 -8.51 3.98 2.19
C THR A 111 -7.95 3.41 0.89
N LEU A 112 -8.31 2.17 0.58
CA LEU A 112 -8.02 1.54 -0.70
C LEU A 112 -9.28 1.46 -1.59
N PRO A 113 -9.13 1.50 -2.93
CA PRO A 113 -10.21 1.17 -3.85
C PRO A 113 -10.78 -0.22 -3.59
N ARG A 114 -12.06 -0.43 -3.92
CA ARG A 114 -12.76 -1.69 -3.65
C ARG A 114 -12.18 -2.91 -4.36
N THR A 115 -11.65 -2.77 -5.57
CA THR A 115 -11.29 -3.91 -6.43
C THR A 115 -9.77 -4.10 -6.52
N ALA A 116 -9.33 -5.36 -6.60
CA ALA A 116 -7.90 -5.71 -6.72
C ALA A 116 -7.21 -4.99 -7.89
N ARG A 117 -7.91 -4.86 -9.03
CA ARG A 117 -7.40 -4.14 -10.20
C ARG A 117 -7.07 -2.68 -9.90
N LYS A 118 -8.00 -1.95 -9.26
CA LYS A 118 -7.79 -0.55 -8.89
C LYS A 118 -6.75 -0.41 -7.78
N GLN A 119 -6.72 -1.33 -6.83
CA GLN A 119 -5.67 -1.35 -5.79
C GLN A 119 -4.28 -1.53 -6.40
N ALA A 120 -4.15 -2.31 -7.48
CA ALA A 120 -2.90 -2.50 -8.20
C ALA A 120 -2.40 -1.24 -8.93
N GLU A 121 -3.13 -0.13 -8.89
CA GLU A 121 -2.75 1.17 -9.44
C GLU A 121 -2.33 2.17 -8.35
N VAL A 122 -2.56 1.85 -7.07
CA VAL A 122 -2.29 2.74 -5.94
C VAL A 122 -0.87 2.53 -5.39
N GLY A 123 -0.23 3.64 -4.99
CA GLY A 123 1.07 3.62 -4.32
C GLY A 123 2.23 3.32 -5.27
N ARG A 124 3.41 3.10 -4.67
CA ARG A 124 4.66 2.90 -5.43
C ARG A 124 4.74 1.48 -5.96
N ARG A 125 5.08 1.31 -7.24
CA ARG A 125 5.38 0.00 -7.82
C ARG A 125 6.66 -0.56 -7.22
N ILE A 126 6.63 -1.81 -6.78
CA ILE A 126 7.77 -2.53 -6.22
C ILE A 126 8.03 -3.77 -7.08
N PRO A 127 9.29 -4.06 -7.47
CA PRO A 127 9.65 -5.35 -8.05
C PRO A 127 9.28 -6.49 -7.10
N THR A 128 8.81 -7.61 -7.64
CA THR A 128 8.28 -8.72 -6.82
C THR A 128 9.31 -9.29 -5.84
N ASN A 129 10.59 -9.23 -6.19
CA ASN A 129 11.69 -9.71 -5.35
C ASN A 129 12.05 -8.75 -4.21
N ASP A 130 11.57 -7.50 -4.27
CA ASP A 130 11.84 -6.43 -3.29
C ASP A 130 10.63 -6.18 -2.38
N LEU A 131 9.61 -7.03 -2.48
CA LEU A 131 8.42 -7.00 -1.63
C LEU A 131 8.81 -7.23 -0.17
N LEU A 132 8.25 -6.40 0.69
CA LEU A 132 8.42 -6.47 2.15
C LEU A 132 7.07 -6.65 2.83
N ALA A 133 7.11 -7.03 4.10
CA ALA A 133 5.91 -7.09 4.92
C ALA A 133 5.16 -5.74 4.91
N GLY A 134 3.85 -5.78 4.68
CA GLY A 134 2.98 -4.63 4.49
C GLY A 134 2.75 -4.22 3.03
N ASP A 135 3.53 -4.73 2.07
CA ASP A 135 3.26 -4.51 0.65
C ASP A 135 2.08 -5.35 0.16
N LEU A 136 1.41 -4.87 -0.89
CA LEU A 136 0.40 -5.64 -1.63
C LEU A 136 1.06 -6.38 -2.78
N VAL A 137 0.69 -7.65 -2.95
CA VAL A 137 1.08 -8.49 -4.08
C VAL A 137 -0.15 -8.88 -4.88
N PHE A 138 -0.10 -8.72 -6.20
CA PHE A 138 -1.24 -8.90 -7.10
C PHE A 138 -1.00 -10.01 -8.10
N PHE A 139 -2.08 -10.72 -8.46
CA PHE A 139 -2.05 -11.87 -9.36
C PHE A 139 -3.17 -11.78 -10.40
N ASP A 140 -2.98 -12.53 -11.48
CA ASP A 140 -3.97 -12.81 -12.51
C ASP A 140 -4.25 -14.32 -12.45
N ILE A 141 -5.38 -14.70 -11.82
CA ILE A 141 -5.72 -16.09 -11.50
C ILE A 141 -6.93 -16.62 -12.26
N SER A 142 -7.69 -15.75 -12.92
CA SER A 142 -8.86 -16.11 -13.71
C SER A 142 -8.48 -16.47 -15.14
N MET A 143 -8.92 -17.65 -15.57
CA MET A 143 -8.82 -18.05 -16.98
C MET A 143 -9.84 -17.33 -17.88
N ARG A 144 -10.88 -16.70 -17.30
CA ARG A 144 -11.98 -16.08 -18.05
C ARG A 144 -11.71 -14.62 -18.41
N ARG A 145 -10.84 -13.95 -17.65
CA ARG A 145 -10.55 -12.52 -17.80
C ARG A 145 -9.08 -12.28 -17.55
N LYS A 146 -8.41 -11.63 -18.50
CA LYS A 146 -7.02 -11.20 -18.33
C LYS A 146 -6.90 -10.02 -17.36
N GLY A 147 -5.75 -9.97 -16.68
CA GLY A 147 -5.31 -8.87 -15.83
C GLY A 147 -5.78 -8.99 -14.39
N VAL A 148 -5.06 -8.32 -13.48
CA VAL A 148 -5.16 -8.44 -12.01
C VAL A 148 -6.59 -8.65 -11.51
N ASP A 149 -6.79 -9.73 -10.77
CA ASP A 149 -8.07 -10.13 -10.17
C ASP A 149 -7.94 -10.64 -8.73
N HIS A 150 -6.73 -10.87 -8.25
CA HIS A 150 -6.46 -11.30 -6.88
C HIS A 150 -5.38 -10.47 -6.22
N VAL A 151 -5.48 -10.31 -4.91
CA VAL A 151 -4.54 -9.54 -4.08
C VAL A 151 -4.24 -10.30 -2.78
N GLY A 152 -3.00 -10.22 -2.34
CA GLY A 152 -2.55 -10.61 -1.01
C GLY A 152 -1.76 -9.47 -0.35
N ILE A 153 -1.68 -9.53 0.98
CA ILE A 153 -0.83 -8.66 1.79
C ILE A 153 0.40 -9.47 2.17
N MET A 154 1.59 -8.97 1.88
CA MET A 154 2.83 -9.58 2.32
C MET A 154 2.94 -9.46 3.84
N ILE A 155 3.18 -10.57 4.53
CA ILE A 155 3.41 -10.59 5.99
C ILE A 155 4.87 -10.91 6.34
N SER A 156 5.61 -11.46 5.38
CA SER A 156 7.06 -11.68 5.43
C SER A 156 7.63 -11.52 4.01
N LYS A 157 8.91 -11.82 3.78
CA LYS A 157 9.48 -11.84 2.42
C LYS A 157 8.92 -12.96 1.55
N THR A 158 8.40 -14.02 2.15
CA THR A 158 8.06 -15.27 1.46
C THR A 158 6.60 -15.67 1.62
N GLU A 159 5.83 -14.98 2.44
CA GLU A 159 4.45 -15.33 2.74
C GLU A 159 3.52 -14.14 2.57
N MET A 160 2.34 -14.45 2.07
CA MET A 160 1.22 -13.52 2.00
C MET A 160 0.04 -14.03 2.83
N ILE A 161 -0.78 -13.10 3.29
CA ILE A 161 -2.13 -13.37 3.78
C ILE A 161 -3.15 -12.82 2.79
N HIS A 162 -4.16 -13.62 2.49
CA HIS A 162 -5.19 -13.24 1.51
C HIS A 162 -6.53 -13.92 1.82
N CYS A 163 -7.61 -13.44 1.22
CA CYS A 163 -8.90 -14.14 1.26
C CYS A 163 -9.13 -14.88 -0.05
N VAL A 164 -9.21 -16.22 -0.01
CA VAL A 164 -9.28 -17.06 -1.22
C VAL A 164 -10.47 -18.02 -1.17
N SER A 165 -11.01 -18.33 -2.35
CA SER A 165 -12.14 -19.25 -2.51
C SER A 165 -11.94 -20.56 -1.74
N LYS A 166 -13.02 -21.06 -1.14
CA LYS A 166 -13.11 -22.26 -0.29
C LYS A 166 -12.35 -22.23 1.05
N LYS A 167 -11.36 -21.35 1.23
CA LYS A 167 -10.53 -21.32 2.44
C LYS A 167 -10.71 -20.07 3.30
N GLY A 168 -11.24 -18.98 2.73
CA GLY A 168 -11.36 -17.72 3.44
C GLY A 168 -10.00 -17.04 3.63
N VAL A 169 -9.83 -16.30 4.73
CA VAL A 169 -8.57 -15.62 5.05
C VAL A 169 -7.54 -16.62 5.55
N ILE A 170 -6.45 -16.80 4.80
CA ILE A 170 -5.35 -17.72 5.13
C ILE A 170 -3.99 -17.11 4.83
N VAL A 171 -2.97 -17.60 5.53
CA VAL A 171 -1.56 -17.38 5.19
C VAL A 171 -1.14 -18.43 4.16
N THR A 172 -0.36 -18.02 3.17
CA THR A 172 0.17 -18.91 2.13
C THR A 172 1.59 -18.49 1.75
N PRO A 173 2.57 -19.40 1.83
CA PRO A 173 3.88 -19.18 1.22
C PRO A 173 3.73 -18.93 -0.27
N LEU A 174 4.44 -17.93 -0.82
CA LEU A 174 4.40 -17.60 -2.24
C LEU A 174 4.81 -18.80 -3.11
N THR A 175 5.69 -19.67 -2.61
CA THR A 175 6.10 -20.92 -3.27
C THR A 175 4.97 -21.94 -3.42
N ASN A 176 3.97 -21.89 -2.54
CA ASN A 176 2.82 -22.80 -2.56
C ASN A 176 1.61 -22.19 -3.29
N TRP A 177 1.77 -20.99 -3.85
CA TRP A 177 0.76 -20.32 -4.65
C TRP A 177 1.05 -20.55 -6.15
N PRO A 178 0.12 -21.14 -6.92
CA PRO A 178 0.42 -21.61 -8.27
C PRO A 178 0.49 -20.49 -9.33
N TYR A 179 0.26 -19.24 -8.94
CA TYR A 179 0.24 -18.09 -9.86
C TYR A 179 1.41 -17.16 -9.58
N ALA A 180 2.14 -16.81 -10.63
CA ALA A 180 3.23 -15.84 -10.53
C ALA A 180 2.69 -14.43 -10.18
N PRO A 181 3.32 -13.70 -9.25
CA PRO A 181 3.01 -12.30 -9.00
C PRO A 181 3.11 -11.45 -10.28
N LYS A 182 2.17 -10.51 -10.47
CA LYS A 182 2.13 -9.59 -11.61
C LYS A 182 2.59 -8.18 -11.23
N VAL A 183 2.19 -7.71 -10.05
CA VAL A 183 2.47 -6.36 -9.57
C VAL A 183 2.71 -6.40 -8.06
N GLY A 184 3.72 -5.66 -7.60
CA GLY A 184 3.90 -5.31 -6.20
C GLY A 184 3.59 -3.83 -5.97
N ARG A 185 2.88 -3.50 -4.88
CA ARG A 185 2.62 -2.11 -4.48
C ARG A 185 2.97 -1.87 -3.02
N ARG A 186 3.74 -0.81 -2.78
CA ARG A 186 3.93 -0.24 -1.45
C ARG A 186 3.04 0.96 -1.29
N ILE A 187 2.11 0.86 -0.34
CA ILE A 187 1.21 1.94 0.01
C ILE A 187 1.92 2.77 1.09
N MET A 188 2.18 4.04 0.80
CA MET A 188 2.89 4.91 1.74
C MET A 188 1.92 5.37 2.82
N THR A 189 2.19 5.01 4.07
CA THR A 189 1.54 5.63 5.22
C THR A 189 2.07 7.05 5.33
N THR A 190 1.20 8.06 5.20
CA THR A 190 1.57 9.41 5.63
C THR A 190 1.51 9.40 7.14
N THR A 191 2.66 9.25 7.80
CA THR A 191 2.76 9.56 9.23
C THR A 191 2.44 11.05 9.37
N ARG A 192 1.29 11.36 9.97
CA ARG A 192 0.99 12.71 10.45
C ARG A 192 1.55 12.87 11.85
#